data_AF-A0A6C0I506-F1
#
_entry.id   AF-A0A6C0I506-F1
#
_cell.length_a   1.000
_cell.length_b   1.000
_cell.length_c   1.000
_cell.angle_alpha   90.00
_cell.angle_beta   90.00
_cell.angle_gamma   90.00
#
_symmetry.space_group_name_H-M   'P 1'
#
loop_
_entity.id
_entity.type
_entity.pdbx_description
1 polymer ?
#
loop_
_entity_poly.entity_id
_entity_poly.type
_entity_poly.pdbx_seq_one_letter_code
_entity_poly.pdbx_strand_id
1 'polypeptide(L)'
;MTQHRNKKSKRSKSKKSKRTGKHRSVVYPTNKSLKTICRSLLSNKISINMKEYKSGNKKIKSPLQAIAVAYSQIKKKYPECSKSLKRTRKSRK
;
A
#
# COMPACT_ATOMS: atom_id res chain seq x y z
N MET A 1 -43.80 42.45 14.29
CA MET A 1 -42.52 42.03 14.91
C MET A 1 -42.45 40.52 14.93
N THR A 2 -41.26 39.99 14.57
CA THR A 2 -40.76 38.61 14.68
C THR A 2 -41.54 37.46 14.02
N GLN A 3 -41.10 37.10 12.81
CA GLN A 3 -41.31 35.77 12.21
C GLN A 3 -40.46 34.72 12.93
N HIS A 4 -41.07 33.64 13.44
CA HIS A 4 -40.34 32.48 13.94
C HIS A 4 -40.02 31.51 12.81
N ARG A 5 -38.76 31.55 12.35
CA ARG A 5 -38.13 30.60 11.42
C ARG A 5 -37.98 29.23 12.08
N ASN A 6 -38.84 28.27 11.76
CA ASN A 6 -38.60 26.86 12.09
C ASN A 6 -37.58 26.25 11.11
N LYS A 7 -36.30 26.28 11.52
CA LYS A 7 -35.16 25.71 10.78
C LYS A 7 -35.16 24.18 10.94
N LYS A 8 -36.07 23.48 10.26
CA LYS A 8 -36.17 22.01 10.30
C LYS A 8 -34.98 21.41 9.54
N SER A 9 -34.14 20.68 10.28
CA SER A 9 -32.86 20.11 9.85
C SER A 9 -32.96 19.29 8.57
N LYS A 10 -32.25 19.70 7.51
CA LYS A 10 -31.93 18.82 6.37
C LYS A 10 -30.89 17.80 6.82
N ARG A 11 -31.33 16.72 7.47
CA ARG A 11 -30.51 15.54 7.76
C ARG A 11 -30.30 14.82 6.43
N SER A 12 -29.32 15.28 5.65
CA SER A 12 -28.87 14.61 4.44
C SER A 12 -28.43 13.19 4.81
N LYS A 13 -29.24 12.21 4.42
CA LYS A 13 -28.89 10.78 4.49
C LYS A 13 -27.68 10.57 3.57
N SER A 14 -26.48 10.73 4.12
CA SER A 14 -25.23 10.37 3.46
C SER A 14 -25.33 8.88 3.09
N LYS A 15 -25.54 8.62 1.80
CA LYS A 15 -25.56 7.27 1.25
C LYS A 15 -24.18 6.66 1.49
N LYS A 16 -24.07 5.84 2.53
CA LYS A 16 -22.89 5.03 2.85
C LYS A 16 -22.63 4.11 1.66
N SER A 17 -21.77 4.56 0.75
CA SER A 17 -21.30 3.79 -0.40
C SER A 17 -20.67 2.51 0.16
N LYS A 18 -21.39 1.39 0.02
CA LYS A 18 -20.83 0.05 0.21
C LYS A 18 -19.82 -0.13 -0.93
N ARG A 19 -18.60 0.37 -0.74
CA ARG A 19 -17.44 -0.05 -1.53
C ARG A 19 -17.28 -1.53 -1.26
N THR A 20 -17.91 -2.35 -2.11
CA THR A 20 -17.61 -3.77 -2.20
C THR A 20 -16.11 -3.84 -2.48
N GLY A 21 -15.36 -4.23 -1.46
CA GLY A 21 -13.94 -4.49 -1.57
C GLY A 21 -13.78 -5.70 -2.47
N LYS A 22 -13.82 -5.48 -3.80
CA LYS A 22 -13.26 -6.40 -4.76
C LYS A 22 -11.79 -6.49 -4.39
N HIS A 23 -11.45 -7.49 -3.58
CA HIS A 23 -10.11 -8.03 -3.50
C HIS A 23 -9.74 -8.38 -4.94
N ARG A 24 -9.12 -7.41 -5.64
CA ARG A 24 -8.46 -7.68 -6.92
C ARG A 24 -7.36 -8.66 -6.57
N SER A 25 -7.63 -9.94 -6.74
CA SER A 25 -6.59 -10.94 -6.91
C SER A 25 -5.68 -10.38 -8.01
N VAL A 26 -4.41 -10.19 -7.66
CA VAL A 26 -3.43 -9.69 -8.62
C VAL A 26 -3.25 -10.80 -9.64
N VAL A 27 -3.99 -10.74 -10.74
CA VAL A 27 -3.80 -11.64 -11.89
C VAL A 27 -2.48 -11.22 -12.53
N TYR A 28 -1.41 -11.94 -12.21
CA TYR A 28 -0.12 -11.73 -12.86
C TYR A 28 -0.21 -12.37 -14.26
N PRO A 29 0.07 -11.61 -15.34
CA PRO A 29 0.12 -12.19 -16.67
C PRO A 29 1.22 -13.25 -16.72
N THR A 30 0.87 -14.39 -17.31
CA THR A 30 1.63 -15.66 -17.33
C THR A 30 3.02 -15.58 -17.97
N ASN A 31 3.33 -14.50 -18.70
CA ASN A 31 4.61 -14.32 -19.42
C ASN A 31 5.61 -13.37 -18.74
N LYS A 32 5.44 -13.02 -17.46
CA LYS A 32 6.38 -12.12 -16.78
C LYS A 32 7.59 -12.87 -16.22
N SER A 33 8.79 -12.37 -16.52
CA SER A 33 10.02 -12.87 -15.89
C SER A 33 9.96 -12.75 -14.36
N LEU A 34 10.62 -13.69 -13.67
CA LEU A 34 10.70 -13.73 -12.21
C LEU A 34 11.09 -12.37 -11.61
N LYS A 35 12.08 -11.70 -12.23
CA LYS A 35 12.55 -10.37 -11.83
C LYS A 35 11.42 -9.34 -11.81
N THR A 36 10.56 -9.35 -12.82
CA THR A 36 9.41 -8.43 -12.93
C THR A 36 8.36 -8.73 -11.86
N ILE A 37 8.08 -10.02 -11.61
CA ILE A 37 7.16 -10.45 -10.56
C ILE A 37 7.67 -9.98 -9.19
N CYS A 38 8.94 -10.23 -8.87
CA CYS A 38 9.56 -9.83 -7.61
C CYS A 38 9.56 -8.31 -7.41
N ARG A 39 9.84 -7.53 -8.46
CA ARG A 39 9.74 -6.05 -8.40
C ARG A 39 8.32 -5.57 -8.17
N SER A 40 7.34 -6.21 -8.79
CA SER A 40 5.92 -5.87 -8.61
C SER A 40 5.45 -6.18 -7.18
N LEU A 41 5.80 -7.35 -6.66
CA LEU A 41 5.52 -7.75 -5.27
C LEU A 41 6.14 -6.77 -4.27
N LEU A 42 7.42 -6.43 -4.48
CA LEU A 42 8.13 -5.47 -3.65
C LEU A 42 7.49 -4.07 -3.71
N SER A 43 7.19 -3.56 -4.91
CA SER A 43 6.56 -2.26 -5.09
C SER A 43 5.18 -2.18 -4.41
N ASN A 44 4.38 -3.24 -4.56
CA ASN A 44 3.09 -3.35 -3.88
C ASN A 44 3.26 -3.33 -2.36
N LYS A 45 4.25 -4.08 -1.83
CA LYS A 45 4.49 -4.13 -0.38
C LYS A 45 5.01 -2.80 0.17
N ILE A 46 5.91 -2.13 -0.54
CA ILE A 46 6.36 -0.77 -0.21
C ILE A 46 5.16 0.17 -0.19
N SER A 47 4.28 0.11 -1.19
CA SER A 47 3.10 0.98 -1.25
C SER A 47 2.15 0.77 -0.07
N ILE A 48 1.94 -0.47 0.36
CA ILE A 48 1.14 -0.77 1.56
C ILE A 48 1.81 -0.19 2.81
N ASN A 49 3.10 -0.49 3.02
CA ASN A 49 3.85 0.01 4.18
C ASN A 49 3.93 1.55 4.20
N MET A 50 4.04 2.18 3.04
CA MET A 50 4.03 3.64 2.92
C MET A 50 2.66 4.25 3.21
N LYS A 51 1.56 3.57 2.85
CA LYS A 51 0.22 3.99 3.24
C LYS A 51 0.04 3.89 4.75
N GLU A 52 0.53 2.81 5.36
CA GLU A 52 0.51 2.65 6.82
C GLU A 52 1.29 3.78 7.53
N TYR A 53 2.49 4.11 7.05
CA TYR A 53 3.26 5.27 7.50
C TYR A 53 2.44 6.56 7.42
N LYS A 54 1.85 6.86 6.25
CA LYS A 54 1.05 8.07 6.04
C LYS A 54 -0.22 8.11 6.89
N SER A 55 -0.79 6.95 7.22
CA SER A 55 -1.95 6.85 8.11
C SER A 55 -1.62 7.02 9.60
N GLY A 56 -0.35 7.26 9.95
CA GLY A 56 0.07 7.46 11.33
C GLY A 56 0.29 6.15 12.12
N ASN A 57 0.49 5.01 11.44
CA ASN A 57 0.80 3.76 12.12
C ASN A 57 2.15 3.88 12.84
N LYS A 58 2.13 3.81 14.18
CA LYS A 58 3.32 3.94 15.05
C LYS A 58 4.43 2.91 14.78
N LYS A 59 4.14 1.83 14.04
CA LYS A 59 5.11 0.76 13.71
C LYS A 59 6.14 1.17 12.65
N ILE A 60 5.80 2.10 11.75
CA ILE A 60 6.71 2.58 10.70
C ILE A 60 7.00 4.04 11.01
N LYS A 61 8.24 4.32 11.44
CA LYS A 61 8.65 5.67 11.87
C LYS A 61 9.24 6.50 10.74
N SER A 62 9.73 5.86 9.68
CA SER A 62 10.31 6.56 8.53
C SER A 62 10.01 5.85 7.20
N PRO A 63 10.04 6.59 6.07
CA PRO A 63 9.89 6.00 4.74
C PRO A 63 10.97 4.96 4.44
N LEU A 64 12.20 5.19 4.90
CA LEU A 64 13.30 4.24 4.73
C LEU A 64 13.04 2.93 5.48
N GLN A 65 12.49 3.01 6.70
CA GLN A 65 12.08 1.84 7.46
C GLN A 65 10.97 1.07 6.72
N ALA A 66 9.99 1.77 6.14
CA ALA A 66 8.91 1.16 5.36
C ALA A 66 9.45 0.30 4.21
N ILE A 67 10.45 0.85 3.49
CA ILE A 67 11.14 0.18 2.38
C ILE A 67 11.94 -1.02 2.90
N ALA A 68 12.76 -0.84 3.96
CA ALA A 68 13.56 -1.92 4.53
C ALA A 68 12.70 -3.09 5.02
N VAL A 69 11.61 -2.80 5.72
CA VAL A 69 10.64 -3.81 6.19
C VAL A 69 10.00 -4.54 5.00
N ALA A 70 9.65 -3.83 3.92
CA ALA A 70 9.10 -4.46 2.73
C ALA A 70 10.11 -5.44 2.08
N TYR A 71 11.39 -5.05 1.97
CA TYR A 71 12.44 -5.94 1.48
C TYR A 71 12.58 -7.19 2.35
N SER A 72 12.64 -7.04 3.67
CA SER A 72 12.77 -8.18 4.60
C SER A 72 11.57 -9.12 4.50
N GLN A 73 10.35 -8.59 4.41
CA GLN A 73 9.13 -9.39 4.30
C GLN A 73 9.03 -10.13 2.96
N ILE A 74 9.37 -9.48 1.84
CA ILE A 74 9.38 -10.12 0.53
C ILE A 74 10.47 -11.20 0.49
N LYS A 75 11.67 -10.94 1.02
CA LYS A 75 12.74 -11.92 1.08
C LYS A 75 12.35 -13.17 1.88
N LYS A 76 11.65 -12.99 3.01
CA LYS A 76 11.18 -14.11 3.85
C LYS A 76 10.07 -14.92 3.16
N LYS A 77 9.15 -14.25 2.47
CA LYS A 77 7.99 -14.90 1.83
C LYS A 77 8.30 -15.51 0.47
N TYR A 78 9.22 -14.91 -0.29
CA TYR A 78 9.60 -15.31 -1.64
C TYR A 78 11.14 -15.39 -1.75
N PRO A 79 11.75 -16.50 -1.30
CA PRO A 79 13.20 -16.69 -1.33
C PRO A 79 13.79 -16.56 -2.74
N GLU A 80 13.05 -16.96 -3.79
CA GLU A 80 13.45 -16.82 -5.19
C GLU A 80 13.66 -15.35 -5.60
N CYS A 81 12.95 -14.42 -4.95
CA CYS A 81 13.14 -12.99 -5.15
C CYS A 81 14.41 -12.44 -4.50
N SER A 82 15.03 -13.15 -3.55
CA SER A 82 16.24 -12.67 -2.86
C SER A 82 17.40 -12.44 -3.82
N LYS A 83 17.57 -13.32 -4.83
CA LYS A 83 18.61 -13.17 -5.85
C LYS A 83 18.31 -11.99 -6.78
N SER A 84 17.06 -11.88 -7.21
CA SER A 84 16.58 -10.82 -8.12
C SER A 84 16.58 -9.42 -7.51
N LEU A 85 16.45 -9.31 -6.18
CA LEU A 85 16.37 -8.06 -5.43
C LEU A 85 17.70 -7.66 -4.76
N LYS A 86 18.77 -8.45 -4.95
CA LYS A 86 20.08 -8.14 -4.39
C LYS A 86 20.60 -6.84 -5.01
N ARG A 87 20.81 -5.80 -4.20
CA ARG A 87 21.49 -4.57 -4.64
C ARG A 87 22.92 -4.96 -5.05
N THR A 88 23.27 -4.79 -6.32
CA THR A 88 24.67 -4.72 -6.72
C THR A 88 25.26 -3.49 -6.06
N ARG A 89 26.12 -3.67 -5.06
CA ARG A 89 26.96 -2.58 -4.58
C ARG A 89 27.91 -2.24 -5.72
N LYS A 90 27.62 -1.20 -6.50
CA LYS A 90 28.66 -0.58 -7.33
C LYS A 90 29.72 -0.09 -6.34
N SER A 91 30.89 -0.72 -6.31
CA SER A 91 32.02 -0.14 -5.60
C SER A 91 32.28 1.20 -6.26
N ARG A 92 32.04 2.30 -5.53
CA ARG A 92 32.73 3.55 -5.87
C ARG A 92 34.20 3.26 -5.60
N LYS A 93 34.98 3.08 -6.68
CA LYS A 93 36.43 3.19 -6.66
C LYS A 93 36.78 4.66 -6.49
#